data_AF-A0AAV6YYC8-F1
#
_entry.id   AF-A0AAV6YYC8-F1
#
_cell.length_a   1.000
_cell.length_b   1.000
_cell.length_c   1.000
_cell.angle_alpha   90.00
_cell.angle_beta   90.00
_cell.angle_gamma   90.00
#
_symmetry.space_group_name_H-M   'P 1'
#
loop_
_entity.id
_entity.type
_entity.pdbx_description
1 polymer ?
#
loop_
_entity_poly.entity_id
_entity_poly.type
_entity_poly.pdbx_seq_one_letter_code
_entity_poly.pdbx_strand_id
1 'polypeptide(L)'
;MEGSCKGRRREPEGSLDCSSLEFEYNDSDHLSAELSELYSYTEEPDLILNRRCFEERFRLQGGEVRWITLDPAQHRTHVMRLLDELEVVVREKRLSAARAILYLAQGVFGECETESDVLRWSRYNCFLLYQTGTFAVFLELLNMEIANSQACSKALRKPALSLADSTELRVFLSVMYLLVENIRQQLPEDDTEWKTQRETFRSELAFPCNGEEPFAHLIFTMVTKFCSGHSPHFPMKKVLLLLWKVLLFTLGGFSELQSAKEQKRAEVGLPPLSEDCIQVVKNMKATAPPSYGIELGEPQKRGRRSRKVWLCSGC
;
A
#
# COMPACT_ATOMS: atom_id res chain seq x y z
N MET A 1 7.29 -46.86 58.62
CA MET A 1 8.32 -47.39 57.72
C MET A 1 7.65 -47.67 56.39
N GLU A 2 8.21 -47.11 55.32
CA GLU A 2 8.23 -47.61 53.93
C GLU A 2 6.85 -47.91 53.30
N GLY A 3 6.39 -47.25 52.23
CA GLY A 3 7.12 -46.82 51.05
C GLY A 3 6.73 -47.73 49.88
N SER A 4 5.70 -47.37 49.11
CA SER A 4 5.55 -47.63 47.67
C SER A 4 4.14 -47.24 47.21
N CYS A 5 4.01 -46.17 46.43
CA CYS A 5 3.05 -46.18 45.32
C CYS A 5 3.47 -45.19 44.24
N LYS A 6 3.54 -45.72 43.02
CA LYS A 6 3.98 -45.09 41.77
C LYS A 6 3.22 -43.79 41.48
N GLY A 7 3.94 -42.68 41.38
CA GLY A 7 3.49 -41.47 40.68
C GLY A 7 4.28 -41.32 39.38
N ARG A 8 3.61 -41.55 38.24
CA ARG A 8 4.12 -41.31 36.89
C ARG A 8 4.82 -39.95 36.82
N ARG A 9 6.07 -39.92 36.35
CA ARG A 9 6.69 -38.71 35.78
C ARG A 9 5.73 -38.22 34.70
N ARG A 10 5.08 -37.07 34.91
CA ARG A 10 4.51 -36.30 33.81
C ARG A 10 5.69 -35.73 33.06
N GLU A 11 5.92 -36.24 31.85
CA GLU A 11 6.70 -35.52 30.85
C GLU A 11 6.06 -34.14 30.67
N PRO A 12 6.84 -33.06 30.54
CA PRO A 12 6.27 -31.78 30.15
C PRO A 12 5.58 -31.98 28.80
N GLU A 13 4.26 -31.93 28.82
CA GLU A 13 3.43 -31.85 27.62
C GLU A 13 4.02 -30.77 26.72
N GLY A 14 4.19 -31.15 25.45
CA GLY A 14 5.04 -30.48 24.49
C GLY A 14 4.99 -28.97 24.60
N SER A 15 6.18 -28.35 24.57
CA SER A 15 6.30 -27.01 24.03
C SER A 15 5.41 -26.97 22.81
N LEU A 16 4.39 -26.12 22.83
CA LEU A 16 3.65 -25.76 21.63
C LEU A 16 4.73 -25.44 20.61
N ASP A 17 4.94 -26.36 19.66
CA ASP A 17 5.64 -26.09 18.43
C ASP A 17 4.85 -24.92 17.86
N CYS A 18 5.30 -23.71 18.17
CA CYS A 18 4.95 -22.54 17.41
C CYS A 18 5.48 -22.88 16.04
N SER A 19 4.58 -23.46 15.22
CA SER A 19 4.81 -23.81 13.83
C SER A 19 5.57 -22.63 13.26
N SER A 20 6.84 -22.86 12.91
CA SER A 20 7.71 -21.80 12.43
C SER A 20 6.98 -21.11 11.28
N LEU A 21 6.58 -19.86 11.49
CA LEU A 21 6.03 -19.05 10.42
C LEU A 21 7.16 -18.88 9.41
N GLU A 22 7.01 -19.52 8.25
CA GLU A 22 7.89 -19.33 7.12
C GLU A 22 7.56 -17.96 6.52
N PHE A 23 8.38 -16.96 6.87
CA PHE A 23 8.24 -15.62 6.36
C PHE A 23 9.28 -15.38 5.26
N GLU A 24 8.82 -14.98 4.09
CA GLU A 24 9.70 -14.62 2.99
C GLU A 24 10.00 -13.12 3.03
N TYR A 25 11.23 -12.77 3.42
CA TYR A 25 11.70 -11.37 3.48
C TYR A 25 12.13 -10.90 2.08
N ASN A 26 11.16 -10.58 1.22
CA ASN A 26 11.40 -10.00 -0.11
C ASN A 26 11.04 -8.51 -0.16
N ASP A 27 11.54 -7.81 -1.18
CA ASP A 27 11.24 -6.40 -1.45
C ASP A 27 9.74 -6.16 -1.74
N SER A 28 9.10 -7.12 -2.42
CA SER A 28 7.67 -7.10 -2.71
C SER A 28 7.09 -8.51 -2.73
N ASP A 29 5.79 -8.62 -2.49
CA ASP A 29 5.03 -9.86 -2.54
C ASP A 29 4.39 -10.05 -3.94
N HIS A 30 3.61 -11.13 -4.10
CA HIS A 30 2.75 -11.36 -5.25
C HIS A 30 1.70 -10.26 -5.39
N LEU A 31 1.32 -9.97 -6.64
CA LEU A 31 0.38 -8.87 -6.94
C LEU A 31 -0.95 -8.96 -6.19
N SER A 32 -1.47 -10.17 -5.94
CA SER A 32 -2.71 -10.37 -5.17
C SER A 32 -2.57 -9.98 -3.70
N ALA A 33 -1.43 -10.28 -3.06
CA ALA A 33 -1.13 -9.88 -1.69
C ALA A 33 -0.95 -8.36 -1.59
N GLU A 34 -0.26 -7.75 -2.56
CA GLU A 34 -0.07 -6.30 -2.67
C GLU A 34 -1.42 -5.55 -2.80
N LEU A 35 -2.33 -6.07 -3.63
CA LEU A 35 -3.68 -5.52 -3.75
C LEU A 35 -4.51 -5.71 -2.48
N SER A 36 -4.37 -6.85 -1.81
CA SER A 36 -5.02 -7.12 -0.52
C SER A 36 -4.50 -6.19 0.58
N GLU A 37 -3.24 -5.78 0.50
CA GLU A 37 -2.69 -4.76 1.39
C GLU A 37 -3.19 -3.36 1.00
N LEU A 38 -3.33 -3.02 -0.28
CA LEU A 38 -3.78 -1.69 -0.70
C LEU A 38 -5.18 -1.33 -0.19
N TYR A 39 -6.12 -2.28 -0.22
CA TYR A 39 -7.52 -2.08 0.16
C TYR A 39 -7.82 -2.62 1.55
N SER A 40 -8.83 -2.05 2.21
CA SER A 40 -9.44 -2.65 3.40
C SER A 40 -10.87 -3.10 3.11
N TYR A 41 -11.38 -4.08 3.85
CA TYR A 41 -12.77 -4.55 3.71
C TYR A 41 -13.82 -3.43 3.84
N THR A 42 -13.51 -2.38 4.59
CA THR A 42 -14.37 -1.18 4.72
C THR A 42 -14.50 -0.38 3.42
N GLU A 43 -13.60 -0.58 2.44
CA GLU A 43 -13.60 0.10 1.14
C GLU A 43 -14.39 -0.67 0.06
N GLU A 44 -14.97 -1.83 0.38
CA GLU A 44 -15.81 -2.60 -0.56
C GLU A 44 -16.93 -1.74 -1.21
N PRO A 45 -17.67 -0.88 -0.48
CA PRO A 45 -18.67 -0.01 -1.11
C PRO A 45 -18.06 0.99 -2.10
N ASP A 46 -16.83 1.45 -1.84
CA ASP A 46 -16.11 2.36 -2.74
C ASP A 46 -15.76 1.64 -4.06
N LEU A 47 -15.39 0.34 -4.02
CA LEU A 47 -15.13 -0.47 -5.22
C LEU A 47 -16.38 -0.58 -6.11
N ILE A 48 -17.54 -0.87 -5.50
CA ILE A 48 -18.81 -0.95 -6.22
C ILE A 48 -19.17 0.41 -6.84
N LEU A 49 -18.93 1.50 -6.11
CA LEU A 49 -19.16 2.84 -6.60
C LEU A 49 -18.25 3.20 -7.78
N ASN A 50 -16.98 2.77 -7.77
CA ASN A 50 -16.06 2.95 -8.88
C ASN A 50 -16.58 2.30 -10.15
N ARG A 51 -17.03 1.04 -10.03
CA ARG A 51 -17.67 0.30 -11.12
C ARG A 51 -18.89 1.04 -11.67
N ARG A 52 -19.80 1.51 -10.81
CA ARG A 52 -21.00 2.25 -11.24
C ARG A 52 -20.64 3.53 -12.00
N CYS A 53 -19.66 4.30 -11.51
CA CYS A 53 -19.20 5.51 -12.19
C CYS A 53 -18.70 5.21 -13.61
N PHE A 54 -18.00 4.09 -13.80
CA PHE A 54 -17.56 3.66 -15.13
C PHE A 54 -18.73 3.22 -16.00
N GLU A 55 -19.58 2.31 -15.52
CA GLU A 55 -20.69 1.75 -16.30
C GLU A 55 -21.68 2.83 -16.79
N GLU A 56 -21.97 3.83 -15.96
CA GLU A 56 -22.85 4.95 -16.32
C GLU A 56 -22.32 5.72 -17.54
N ARG A 57 -21.00 5.94 -17.61
CA ARG A 57 -20.34 6.63 -18.73
C ARG A 57 -20.17 5.74 -19.96
N PHE A 58 -19.95 4.47 -19.72
CA PHE A 58 -19.72 3.48 -20.76
C PHE A 58 -21.02 3.16 -21.51
N ARG A 59 -22.15 3.01 -20.80
CA ARG A 59 -23.47 2.71 -21.38
C ARG A 59 -24.06 3.83 -22.25
N LEU A 60 -23.64 5.08 -22.05
CA LEU A 60 -24.12 6.22 -22.85
C LEU A 60 -23.75 6.13 -24.34
N GLN A 61 -22.89 5.18 -24.73
CA GLN A 61 -22.36 5.05 -26.09
C GLN A 61 -23.11 4.06 -26.99
N GLY A 62 -24.26 3.54 -26.53
CA GLY A 62 -25.17 2.78 -27.38
C GLY A 62 -24.75 1.33 -27.58
N GLY A 63 -25.04 0.49 -26.58
CA GLY A 63 -24.97 -0.96 -26.67
C GLY A 63 -24.46 -1.62 -25.39
N GLU A 64 -24.85 -2.87 -25.18
CA GLU A 64 -24.36 -3.75 -24.12
C GLU A 64 -22.95 -4.29 -24.48
N VAL A 65 -22.05 -3.38 -24.87
CA VAL A 65 -20.67 -3.73 -25.21
C VAL A 65 -19.88 -3.90 -23.92
N ARG A 66 -18.94 -4.85 -23.91
CA ARG A 66 -18.05 -5.12 -22.76
C ARG A 66 -16.68 -4.49 -23.01
N TRP A 67 -16.05 -3.94 -21.97
CA TRP A 67 -14.67 -3.43 -22.05
C TRP A 67 -13.74 -4.47 -22.65
N ILE A 68 -13.83 -5.72 -22.17
CA ILE A 68 -12.96 -6.82 -22.61
C ILE A 68 -13.08 -7.18 -24.11
N THR A 69 -14.13 -6.70 -24.79
CA THR A 69 -14.39 -6.97 -26.21
C THR A 69 -13.99 -5.83 -27.14
N LEU A 70 -13.60 -4.68 -26.59
CA LEU A 70 -13.22 -3.51 -27.38
C LEU A 70 -11.84 -3.70 -28.01
N ASP A 71 -11.63 -2.98 -29.12
CA ASP A 71 -10.32 -2.89 -29.73
C ASP A 71 -9.41 -1.88 -28.97
N PRO A 72 -8.07 -1.97 -29.13
CA PRO A 72 -7.16 -1.05 -28.44
C PRO A 72 -7.37 0.43 -28.79
N ALA A 73 -7.90 0.75 -29.97
CA ALA A 73 -8.17 2.13 -30.39
C ALA A 73 -9.38 2.71 -29.64
N GLN A 74 -10.43 1.91 -29.47
CA GLN A 74 -11.59 2.23 -28.66
C GLN A 74 -11.17 2.40 -27.20
N HIS A 75 -10.37 1.50 -26.63
CA HIS A 75 -9.84 1.64 -25.28
C HIS A 75 -9.17 3.00 -25.05
N ARG A 76 -8.25 3.41 -25.94
CA ARG A 76 -7.58 4.72 -25.88
C ARG A 76 -8.58 5.87 -25.96
N THR A 77 -9.54 5.78 -26.87
CA THR A 77 -10.56 6.82 -27.07
C THR A 77 -11.43 6.98 -25.81
N HIS A 78 -11.81 5.88 -25.17
CA HIS A 78 -12.58 5.92 -23.92
C HIS A 78 -11.76 6.53 -22.77
N VAL A 79 -10.50 6.15 -22.63
CA VAL A 79 -9.61 6.72 -21.60
C VAL A 79 -9.42 8.22 -21.81
N MET A 80 -9.15 8.67 -23.04
CA MET A 80 -9.01 10.10 -23.35
C MET A 80 -10.25 10.90 -22.94
N ARG A 81 -11.46 10.40 -23.22
CA ARG A 81 -12.71 11.05 -22.78
C ARG A 81 -12.83 11.11 -21.26
N LEU A 82 -12.40 10.08 -20.54
CA LEU A 82 -12.40 10.10 -19.07
C LEU A 82 -11.42 11.15 -18.53
N LEU A 83 -10.27 11.34 -19.19
CA LEU A 83 -9.32 12.40 -18.85
C LEU A 83 -9.91 13.79 -19.10
N ASP A 84 -10.63 14.00 -20.21
CA ASP A 84 -11.33 15.27 -20.48
C ASP A 84 -12.35 15.60 -19.36
N GLU A 85 -13.03 14.59 -18.81
CA GLU A 85 -13.97 14.77 -17.69
C GLU A 85 -13.28 15.14 -16.37
N LEU A 86 -11.98 14.88 -16.22
CA LEU A 86 -11.22 15.30 -15.04
C LEU A 86 -10.99 16.81 -15.01
N GLU A 87 -11.00 17.49 -16.17
CA GLU A 87 -10.80 18.94 -16.28
C GLU A 87 -12.04 19.75 -15.85
N VAL A 88 -13.15 19.08 -15.54
CA VAL A 88 -14.40 19.74 -15.14
C VAL A 88 -14.26 20.42 -13.77
N VAL A 89 -14.76 21.66 -13.68
CA VAL A 89 -14.72 22.49 -12.46
C VAL A 89 -15.49 21.85 -11.30
N VAL A 90 -16.57 21.13 -11.61
CA VAL A 90 -17.46 20.49 -10.61
C VAL A 90 -16.76 19.30 -9.94
N ARG A 91 -16.44 19.45 -8.65
CA ARG A 91 -15.72 18.46 -7.82
C ARG A 91 -16.32 17.05 -7.90
N GLU A 92 -17.64 16.92 -7.75
CA GLU A 92 -18.31 15.62 -7.77
C GLU A 92 -18.19 14.90 -9.12
N LYS A 93 -18.27 15.64 -10.23
CA LYS A 93 -18.10 15.08 -11.57
C LYS A 93 -16.67 14.59 -11.79
N ARG A 94 -15.69 15.41 -11.39
CA ARG A 94 -14.27 15.06 -11.44
C ARG A 94 -13.95 13.81 -10.61
N LEU A 95 -14.42 13.75 -9.36
CA LEU A 95 -14.25 12.57 -8.51
C LEU A 95 -14.91 11.33 -9.14
N SER A 96 -16.10 11.48 -9.72
CA SER A 96 -16.79 10.39 -10.40
C SER A 96 -16.00 9.88 -11.63
N ALA A 97 -15.38 10.76 -12.42
CA ALA A 97 -14.48 10.37 -13.51
C ALA A 97 -13.20 9.69 -12.99
N ALA A 98 -12.58 10.22 -11.93
CA ALA A 98 -11.40 9.61 -11.30
C ALA A 98 -11.70 8.20 -10.76
N ARG A 99 -12.91 7.99 -10.21
CA ARG A 99 -13.39 6.66 -9.78
C ARG A 99 -13.56 5.70 -10.95
N ALA A 100 -14.03 6.16 -12.11
CA ALA A 100 -14.13 5.35 -13.30
C ALA A 100 -12.74 4.91 -13.80
N ILE A 101 -11.75 5.81 -13.77
CA ILE A 101 -10.35 5.48 -14.08
C ILE A 101 -9.77 4.48 -13.07
N LEU A 102 -10.09 4.66 -11.78
CA LEU A 102 -9.69 3.70 -10.74
C LEU A 102 -10.27 2.31 -11.00
N TYR A 103 -11.53 2.20 -11.43
CA TYR A 103 -12.12 0.91 -11.81
C TYR A 103 -11.39 0.24 -12.98
N LEU A 104 -10.97 1.01 -13.98
CA LEU A 104 -10.12 0.49 -15.07
C LEU A 104 -8.79 -0.03 -14.53
N ALA A 105 -8.10 0.74 -13.70
CA ALA A 105 -6.85 0.33 -13.07
C ALA A 105 -7.02 -0.91 -12.17
N GLN A 106 -8.20 -1.10 -11.57
CA GLN A 106 -8.56 -2.29 -10.77
C GLN A 106 -8.84 -3.54 -11.62
N GLY A 107 -8.78 -3.45 -12.95
CA GLY A 107 -8.89 -4.59 -13.85
C GLY A 107 -10.30 -4.98 -14.24
N VAL A 108 -11.27 -4.05 -14.14
CA VAL A 108 -12.64 -4.25 -14.64
C VAL A 108 -13.26 -5.54 -14.10
N PHE A 109 -13.10 -5.76 -12.79
CA PHE A 109 -13.47 -7.00 -12.12
C PHE A 109 -14.95 -7.40 -12.30
N GLY A 110 -15.83 -6.44 -12.63
CA GLY A 110 -17.24 -6.72 -12.90
C GLY A 110 -17.51 -7.48 -14.20
N GLU A 111 -16.52 -7.56 -15.10
CA GLU A 111 -16.61 -8.25 -16.39
C GLU A 111 -15.72 -9.50 -16.49
N CYS A 112 -14.90 -9.77 -15.47
CA CYS A 112 -13.95 -10.88 -15.43
C CYS A 112 -14.56 -12.12 -14.75
N GLU A 113 -14.15 -13.32 -15.18
CA GLU A 113 -14.61 -14.59 -14.60
C GLU A 113 -13.62 -15.14 -13.56
N THR A 114 -12.32 -14.87 -13.73
CA THR A 114 -11.25 -15.36 -12.84
C THR A 114 -10.42 -14.23 -12.25
N GLU A 115 -9.77 -14.48 -11.09
CA GLU A 115 -8.83 -13.53 -10.48
C GLU A 115 -7.66 -13.22 -11.41
N SER A 116 -7.14 -14.23 -12.11
CA SER A 116 -6.06 -14.07 -13.09
C SER A 116 -6.43 -13.11 -14.22
N ASP A 117 -7.69 -13.12 -14.67
CA ASP A 117 -8.17 -12.16 -15.68
C ASP A 117 -8.20 -10.73 -15.14
N VAL A 118 -8.63 -10.54 -13.88
CA VAL A 118 -8.61 -9.22 -13.23
C VAL A 118 -7.19 -8.67 -13.17
N LEU A 119 -6.23 -9.48 -12.75
CA LEU A 119 -4.82 -9.06 -12.68
C LEU A 119 -4.26 -8.74 -14.08
N ARG A 120 -4.59 -9.54 -15.08
CA ARG A 120 -4.18 -9.31 -16.48
C ARG A 120 -4.75 -7.99 -17.02
N TRP A 121 -6.04 -7.75 -16.81
CA TRP A 121 -6.70 -6.52 -17.26
C TRP A 121 -6.23 -5.30 -16.46
N SER A 122 -5.99 -5.43 -15.16
CA SER A 122 -5.42 -4.38 -14.32
C SER A 122 -4.07 -3.93 -14.89
N ARG A 123 -3.19 -4.88 -15.22
CA ARG A 123 -1.90 -4.60 -15.83
C ARG A 123 -2.03 -3.92 -17.21
N TYR A 124 -2.80 -4.52 -18.11
CA TYR A 124 -3.03 -3.95 -19.45
C TYR A 124 -3.58 -2.51 -19.37
N ASN A 125 -4.59 -2.30 -18.53
CA ASN A 125 -5.20 -0.99 -18.35
C ASN A 125 -4.21 0.02 -17.75
N CYS A 126 -3.33 -0.38 -16.83
CA CYS A 126 -2.32 0.52 -16.29
C CYS A 126 -1.31 1.00 -17.34
N PHE A 127 -0.84 0.12 -18.24
CA PHE A 127 0.00 0.54 -19.37
C PHE A 127 -0.74 1.48 -20.32
N LEU A 128 -2.01 1.19 -20.63
CA LEU A 128 -2.85 2.06 -21.44
C LEU A 128 -3.06 3.45 -20.80
N LEU A 129 -3.36 3.49 -19.50
CA LEU A 129 -3.55 4.71 -18.74
C LEU A 129 -2.26 5.55 -18.71
N TYR A 130 -1.11 4.90 -18.52
CA TYR A 130 0.19 5.58 -18.60
C TYR A 130 0.43 6.17 -20.00
N GLN A 131 0.21 5.38 -21.06
CA GLN A 131 0.41 5.81 -22.44
C GLN A 131 -0.48 6.98 -22.86
N THR A 132 -1.62 7.16 -22.20
CA THR A 132 -2.56 8.26 -22.44
C THR A 132 -2.29 9.49 -21.55
N GLY A 133 -1.24 9.46 -20.72
CA GLY A 133 -0.86 10.59 -19.87
C GLY A 133 -1.61 10.67 -18.53
N THR A 134 -2.30 9.60 -18.12
CA THR A 134 -3.10 9.59 -16.88
C THR A 134 -2.26 9.93 -15.64
N PHE A 135 -1.01 9.48 -15.58
CA PHE A 135 -0.15 9.73 -14.42
C PHE A 135 0.08 11.24 -14.19
N ALA A 136 0.39 12.00 -15.25
CA ALA A 136 0.60 13.44 -15.16
C ALA A 136 -0.66 14.18 -14.68
N VAL A 137 -1.82 13.85 -15.26
CA VAL A 137 -3.10 14.43 -14.84
C VAL A 137 -3.39 14.15 -13.37
N PHE A 138 -3.19 12.91 -12.90
CA PHE A 138 -3.39 12.56 -11.50
C PHE A 138 -2.38 13.21 -10.55
N LEU A 139 -1.14 13.43 -11.00
CA LEU A 139 -0.14 14.16 -10.23
C LEU A 139 -0.56 15.63 -10.01
N GLU A 140 -1.08 16.29 -11.04
CA GLU A 140 -1.62 17.64 -10.93
C GLU A 140 -2.82 17.69 -9.98
N LEU A 141 -3.78 16.77 -10.13
CA LEU A 141 -4.94 16.66 -9.24
C LEU A 141 -4.56 16.41 -7.78
N LEU A 142 -3.56 15.55 -7.54
CA LEU A 142 -3.03 15.29 -6.21
C LEU A 142 -2.42 16.56 -5.60
N ASN A 143 -1.60 17.29 -6.36
CA ASN A 143 -1.01 18.54 -5.91
C ASN A 143 -2.08 19.59 -5.58
N MET A 144 -3.11 19.71 -6.43
CA MET A 144 -4.25 20.61 -6.18
C MET A 144 -4.98 20.24 -4.88
N GLU A 145 -5.26 18.95 -4.65
CA GLU A 145 -6.00 18.53 -3.46
C GLU A 145 -5.18 18.65 -2.17
N ILE A 146 -3.85 18.43 -2.25
CA ILE A 146 -2.93 18.71 -1.14
C ILE A 146 -2.95 20.21 -0.79
N ALA A 147 -2.89 21.10 -1.78
CA ALA A 147 -2.94 22.54 -1.56
C ALA A 147 -4.30 23.01 -1.00
N ASN A 148 -5.40 22.50 -1.54
CA ASN A 148 -6.76 22.80 -1.10
C ASN A 148 -7.01 22.37 0.37
N SER A 149 -6.58 21.15 0.72
CA SER A 149 -6.61 20.64 2.09
C SER A 149 -5.91 21.57 3.08
N GLN A 150 -4.76 22.12 2.70
CA GLN A 150 -4.01 23.05 3.53
C GLN A 150 -4.70 24.40 3.70
N ALA A 151 -5.29 24.93 2.62
CA ALA A 151 -6.04 26.18 2.67
C ALA A 151 -7.26 26.05 3.62
N CYS A 152 -8.01 24.95 3.52
CA CYS A 152 -9.13 24.65 4.42
C CYS A 152 -8.69 24.51 5.89
N SER A 153 -7.59 23.80 6.16
CA SER A 153 -7.06 23.64 7.52
C SER A 153 -6.68 24.99 8.16
N LYS A 154 -5.98 25.85 7.40
CA LYS A 154 -5.57 27.19 7.87
C LYS A 154 -6.75 28.14 8.07
N ALA A 155 -7.75 28.09 7.20
CA ALA A 155 -8.89 29.00 7.25
C ALA A 155 -9.88 28.66 8.37
N LEU A 156 -10.14 27.37 8.60
CA LEU A 156 -11.26 26.94 9.42
C LEU A 156 -10.90 26.62 10.87
N ARG A 157 -9.60 26.54 11.25
CA ARG A 157 -9.14 26.06 12.57
C ARG A 157 -9.90 24.83 13.07
N LYS A 158 -10.41 23.99 12.15
CA LYS A 158 -11.26 22.85 12.47
C LYS A 158 -10.34 21.72 12.94
N PRO A 159 -10.44 21.27 14.21
CA PRO A 159 -9.60 20.19 14.73
C PRO A 159 -9.97 18.81 14.15
N ALA A 160 -11.15 18.69 13.51
CA ALA A 160 -11.68 17.45 12.98
C ALA A 160 -12.03 17.62 11.50
N LEU A 161 -11.04 17.37 10.63
CA LEU A 161 -11.29 17.03 9.23
C LEU A 161 -11.73 15.56 9.19
N SER A 162 -12.82 15.28 8.49
CA SER A 162 -13.49 13.97 8.50
C SER A 162 -12.86 13.00 7.50
N LEU A 163 -13.11 11.70 7.68
CA LEU A 163 -12.69 10.65 6.73
C LEU A 163 -13.26 10.88 5.31
N ALA A 164 -14.38 11.61 5.18
CA ALA A 164 -14.97 11.97 3.90
C ALA A 164 -14.10 12.96 3.11
N ASP A 165 -13.36 13.83 3.82
CA ASP A 165 -12.46 14.84 3.25
C ASP A 165 -11.20 14.22 2.61
N SER A 166 -10.95 12.91 2.80
CA SER A 166 -9.81 12.20 2.20
C SER A 166 -10.18 11.32 0.99
N THR A 167 -11.45 11.31 0.57
CA THR A 167 -11.91 10.37 -0.47
C THR A 167 -11.21 10.59 -1.82
N GLU A 168 -11.05 11.84 -2.26
CA GLU A 168 -10.30 12.15 -3.48
C GLU A 168 -8.84 11.73 -3.35
N LEU A 169 -8.19 12.05 -2.23
CA LEU A 169 -6.81 11.60 -1.97
C LEU A 169 -6.69 10.08 -2.03
N ARG A 170 -7.64 9.33 -1.43
CA ARG A 170 -7.66 7.87 -1.50
C ARG A 170 -7.77 7.37 -2.93
N VAL A 171 -8.67 7.95 -3.74
CA VAL A 171 -8.84 7.58 -5.15
C VAL A 171 -7.56 7.88 -5.95
N PHE A 172 -7.01 9.09 -5.82
CA PHE A 172 -5.82 9.49 -6.58
C PHE A 172 -4.60 8.63 -6.22
N LEU A 173 -4.34 8.45 -4.91
CA LEU A 173 -3.25 7.61 -4.44
C LEU A 173 -3.42 6.14 -4.85
N SER A 174 -4.65 5.62 -4.86
CA SER A 174 -4.94 4.27 -5.36
C SER A 174 -4.64 4.13 -6.86
N VAL A 175 -5.04 5.10 -7.70
CA VAL A 175 -4.71 5.07 -9.14
C VAL A 175 -3.19 5.11 -9.34
N MET A 176 -2.51 6.04 -8.68
CA MET A 176 -1.05 6.16 -8.78
C MET A 176 -0.34 4.91 -8.26
N TYR A 177 -0.81 4.29 -7.18
CA TYR A 177 -0.27 3.03 -6.68
C TYR A 177 -0.42 1.92 -7.71
N LEU A 178 -1.61 1.74 -8.29
CA LEU A 178 -1.85 0.68 -9.27
C LEU A 178 -1.02 0.88 -10.54
N LEU A 179 -0.84 2.13 -10.99
CA LEU A 179 0.05 2.45 -12.11
C LEU A 179 1.50 2.04 -11.81
N VAL A 180 2.03 2.48 -10.67
CA VAL A 180 3.41 2.18 -10.26
C VAL A 180 3.60 0.69 -10.03
N GLU A 181 2.67 0.03 -9.34
CA GLU A 181 2.75 -1.41 -9.03
C GLU A 181 2.71 -2.26 -10.31
N ASN A 182 1.71 -2.07 -11.16
CA ASN A 182 1.56 -2.88 -12.37
C ASN A 182 2.68 -2.65 -13.37
N ILE A 183 3.12 -1.39 -13.56
CA ILE A 183 4.16 -1.07 -14.54
C ILE A 183 5.54 -1.49 -14.03
N ARG A 184 5.82 -1.43 -12.71
CA ARG A 184 7.11 -1.89 -12.15
C ARG A 184 7.36 -3.37 -12.41
N GLN A 185 6.34 -4.21 -12.25
CA GLN A 185 6.47 -5.68 -12.30
C GLN A 185 6.96 -6.17 -13.67
N GLN A 186 8.07 -6.92 -13.69
CA GLN A 186 8.64 -7.48 -14.92
C GLN A 186 8.13 -8.89 -15.20
N LEU A 187 7.55 -9.10 -16.38
CA LEU A 187 7.16 -10.42 -16.86
C LEU A 187 8.01 -10.79 -18.09
N PRO A 188 8.41 -12.07 -18.24
CA PRO A 188 9.15 -12.53 -19.43
C PRO A 188 8.41 -12.28 -20.74
N GLU A 189 7.07 -12.31 -20.69
CA GLU A 189 6.15 -12.16 -21.81
C GLU A 189 5.95 -10.70 -22.25
N ASP A 190 6.54 -9.73 -21.55
CA ASP A 190 6.36 -8.31 -21.87
C ASP A 190 6.91 -7.95 -23.26
N ASP A 191 6.09 -7.29 -24.06
CA ASP A 191 6.46 -6.74 -25.35
C ASP A 191 7.52 -5.64 -25.22
N THR A 192 8.22 -5.37 -26.34
CA THR A 192 9.24 -4.31 -26.40
C THR A 192 8.66 -2.94 -26.05
N GLU A 193 7.43 -2.64 -26.48
CA GLU A 193 6.74 -1.38 -26.14
C GLU A 193 6.56 -1.22 -24.63
N TRP A 194 6.09 -2.27 -23.93
CA TRP A 194 5.89 -2.23 -22.47
C TRP A 194 7.22 -2.09 -21.72
N LYS A 195 8.28 -2.76 -22.19
CA LYS A 195 9.63 -2.58 -21.65
C LYS A 195 10.12 -1.14 -21.80
N THR A 196 9.95 -0.53 -22.97
CA THR A 196 10.31 0.88 -23.20
C THR A 196 9.48 1.84 -22.36
N GLN A 197 8.16 1.61 -22.28
CA GLN A 197 7.26 2.43 -21.46
C GLN A 197 7.64 2.36 -19.98
N ARG A 198 8.00 1.17 -19.48
CA ARG A 198 8.46 1.01 -18.09
C ARG A 198 9.73 1.80 -17.80
N GLU A 199 10.77 1.67 -18.63
CA GLU A 199 12.02 2.40 -18.41
C GLU A 199 11.84 3.91 -18.52
N THR A 200 10.95 4.34 -19.42
CA THR A 200 10.54 5.75 -19.53
C THR A 200 9.86 6.20 -18.23
N PHE A 201 8.86 5.45 -17.75
CA PHE A 201 8.13 5.80 -16.53
C PHE A 201 9.04 5.80 -15.30
N ARG A 202 9.95 4.81 -15.20
CA ARG A 202 10.97 4.75 -14.16
C ARG A 202 11.84 6.01 -14.15
N SER A 203 12.28 6.44 -15.33
CA SER A 203 13.10 7.63 -15.50
C SER A 203 12.34 8.91 -15.14
N GLU A 204 11.07 9.02 -15.55
CA GLU A 204 10.19 10.15 -15.21
C GLU A 204 9.97 10.28 -13.69
N LEU A 205 9.77 9.17 -12.98
CA LEU A 205 9.60 9.15 -11.53
C LEU A 205 10.87 9.55 -10.77
N ALA A 206 12.04 9.13 -11.28
CA ALA A 206 13.33 9.37 -10.65
C ALA A 206 13.91 10.76 -10.97
N PHE A 207 13.75 11.22 -12.22
CA PHE A 207 14.35 12.44 -12.75
C PHE A 207 13.34 13.18 -13.63
N PRO A 208 12.42 13.96 -13.04
CA PRO A 208 11.44 14.73 -13.81
C PRO A 208 12.13 15.68 -14.79
N CYS A 209 11.71 15.67 -16.06
CA CYS A 209 12.36 16.42 -17.15
C CYS A 209 12.39 17.96 -16.95
N ASN A 210 11.59 18.50 -16.03
CA ASN A 210 11.38 19.95 -15.86
C ASN A 210 12.08 20.56 -14.64
N GLY A 211 13.04 19.85 -14.02
CA GLY A 211 13.73 20.34 -12.82
C GLY A 211 12.86 20.30 -11.54
N GLU A 212 11.73 19.59 -11.62
CA GLU A 212 10.89 19.28 -10.47
C GLU A 212 11.54 18.20 -9.60
N GLU A 213 11.19 18.18 -8.32
CA GLU A 213 11.70 17.16 -7.39
C GLU A 213 11.12 15.78 -7.76
N PRO A 214 11.88 14.69 -7.54
CA PRO A 214 11.41 13.33 -7.81
C PRO A 214 10.06 13.06 -7.15
N PHE A 215 9.22 12.22 -7.76
CA PHE A 215 7.87 11.96 -7.23
C PHE A 215 7.89 11.44 -5.77
N ALA A 216 8.93 10.68 -5.40
CA ALA A 216 9.16 10.25 -4.02
C ALA A 216 9.25 11.43 -3.03
N HIS A 217 9.80 12.58 -3.43
CA HIS A 217 9.89 13.78 -2.59
C HIS A 217 8.51 14.32 -2.22
N LEU A 218 7.58 14.37 -3.19
CA LEU A 218 6.20 14.79 -2.92
C LEU A 218 5.53 13.88 -1.88
N ILE A 219 5.71 12.56 -2.03
CA ILE A 219 5.13 11.59 -1.09
C ILE A 219 5.78 11.70 0.29
N PHE A 220 7.11 11.85 0.37
CA PHE A 220 7.80 12.13 1.64
C PHE A 220 7.28 13.40 2.30
N THR A 221 7.03 14.45 1.52
CA THR A 221 6.42 15.69 2.02
C THR A 221 5.03 15.45 2.62
N MET A 222 4.22 14.56 2.04
CA MET A 222 2.95 14.15 2.64
C MET A 222 3.15 13.45 3.99
N VAL A 223 4.13 12.54 4.08
CA VAL A 223 4.49 11.85 5.34
C VAL A 223 4.93 12.86 6.40
N THR A 224 5.84 13.78 6.08
CA THR A 224 6.33 14.80 7.02
C THR A 224 5.20 15.72 7.50
N LYS A 225 4.28 16.12 6.61
CA LYS A 225 3.10 16.93 6.96
C LYS A 225 2.14 16.19 7.88
N PHE A 226 1.96 14.89 7.68
CA PHE A 226 1.17 14.05 8.58
C PHE A 226 1.83 13.91 9.95
N CYS A 227 3.12 13.55 10.01
CA CYS A 227 3.87 13.36 11.26
C CYS A 227 3.94 14.64 12.11
N SER A 228 3.93 15.81 11.47
CA SER A 228 3.90 17.11 12.14
C SER A 228 2.50 17.58 12.54
N GLY A 229 1.46 16.77 12.28
CA GLY A 229 0.06 17.08 12.64
C GLY A 229 -0.62 18.12 11.75
N HIS A 230 0.04 18.60 10.68
CA HIS A 230 -0.53 19.61 9.77
C HIS A 230 -1.59 19.05 8.83
N SER A 231 -1.60 17.73 8.60
CA SER A 231 -2.53 17.06 7.67
C SER A 231 -2.92 15.67 8.18
N PRO A 232 -3.66 15.57 9.30
CA PRO A 232 -4.02 14.29 9.92
C PRO A 232 -5.02 13.46 9.10
N HIS A 233 -5.64 14.06 8.07
CA HIS A 233 -6.62 13.41 7.20
C HIS A 233 -5.99 12.65 6.02
N PHE A 234 -4.67 12.72 5.84
CA PHE A 234 -4.02 11.97 4.77
C PHE A 234 -4.18 10.46 4.98
N PRO A 235 -4.53 9.70 3.91
CA PRO A 235 -4.71 8.25 4.02
C PRO A 235 -3.34 7.55 4.06
N MET A 236 -2.71 7.58 5.24
CA MET A 236 -1.29 7.25 5.37
C MET A 236 -0.92 5.84 4.93
N LYS A 237 -1.83 4.87 5.05
CA LYS A 237 -1.61 3.54 4.50
C LYS A 237 -1.29 3.60 3.00
N LYS A 238 -2.11 4.28 2.20
CA LYS A 238 -1.90 4.40 0.75
C LYS A 238 -0.68 5.26 0.40
N VAL A 239 -0.41 6.30 1.19
CA VAL A 239 0.79 7.15 1.03
C VAL A 239 2.07 6.33 1.24
N LEU A 240 2.15 5.55 2.33
CA LEU A 240 3.33 4.74 2.65
C LEU A 240 3.52 3.59 1.67
N LEU A 241 2.44 2.92 1.27
CA LEU A 241 2.49 1.87 0.26
C LEU A 241 2.97 2.42 -1.08
N LEU A 242 2.43 3.56 -1.53
CA LEU A 242 2.88 4.21 -2.76
C LEU A 242 4.34 4.64 -2.66
N LEU A 243 4.75 5.24 -1.54
CA LEU A 243 6.15 5.62 -1.31
C LEU A 243 7.08 4.42 -1.48
N TRP A 244 6.75 3.31 -0.83
CA TRP A 244 7.53 2.08 -0.92
C TRP A 244 7.67 1.61 -2.37
N LYS A 245 6.56 1.56 -3.13
CA LYS A 245 6.60 1.11 -4.53
C LYS A 245 7.38 2.05 -5.43
N VAL A 246 7.28 3.36 -5.22
CA VAL A 246 8.05 4.36 -5.98
C VAL A 246 9.55 4.22 -5.69
N LEU A 247 9.94 4.03 -4.42
CA LEU A 247 11.35 3.80 -4.05
C LEU A 247 11.89 2.52 -4.67
N LEU A 248 11.16 1.40 -4.57
CA LEU A 248 11.55 0.15 -5.21
C LEU A 248 11.67 0.28 -6.72
N PHE A 249 10.73 0.98 -7.36
CA PHE A 249 10.75 1.11 -8.82
C PHE A 249 11.93 1.98 -9.29
N THR A 250 12.20 3.08 -8.60
CA THR A 250 13.24 4.04 -9.01
C THR A 250 14.63 3.57 -8.58
N LEU A 251 14.81 3.19 -7.31
CA LEU A 251 16.11 2.88 -6.71
C LEU A 251 16.48 1.39 -6.77
N GLY A 252 15.53 0.50 -7.08
CA GLY A 252 15.70 -0.95 -7.03
C GLY A 252 15.48 -1.53 -5.64
N GLY A 253 15.51 -2.86 -5.55
CA GLY A 253 15.36 -3.60 -4.30
C GLY A 253 16.71 -3.85 -3.62
N PHE A 254 16.68 -4.75 -2.65
CA PHE A 254 17.86 -5.13 -1.88
C PHE A 254 18.98 -5.72 -2.75
N SER A 255 18.63 -6.50 -3.79
CA SER A 255 19.63 -7.13 -4.67
C SER A 255 20.35 -6.10 -5.53
N GLU A 256 19.62 -5.17 -6.15
CA GLU A 256 20.17 -4.09 -6.95
C GLU A 256 21.05 -3.17 -6.09
N LEU A 257 20.62 -2.87 -4.86
CA LEU A 257 21.40 -2.08 -3.92
C LEU A 257 22.73 -2.76 -3.56
N GLN A 258 22.72 -4.07 -3.32
CA GLN A 258 23.93 -4.83 -3.01
C GLN A 258 24.90 -4.83 -4.20
N SER A 259 24.39 -5.09 -5.40
CA SER A 259 25.18 -5.05 -6.64
C SER A 259 25.80 -3.66 -6.88
N ALA A 260 25.02 -2.60 -6.71
CA ALA A 260 25.50 -1.22 -6.85
C ALA A 260 26.59 -0.88 -5.82
N LYS A 261 26.47 -1.35 -4.57
CA LYS A 261 27.51 -1.18 -3.54
C LYS A 261 28.80 -1.89 -3.93
N GLU A 262 28.72 -3.14 -4.37
CA GLU A 262 29.89 -3.92 -4.78
C GLU A 262 30.59 -3.29 -5.99
N GLN A 263 29.82 -2.86 -6.99
CA GLN A 263 30.33 -2.13 -8.15
C GLN A 263 31.08 -0.86 -7.74
N LYS A 264 30.47 -0.02 -6.89
CA LYS A 264 31.13 1.21 -6.41
C LYS A 264 32.37 0.95 -5.57
N ARG A 265 32.41 -0.14 -4.80
CA ARG A 265 33.61 -0.55 -4.07
C ARG A 265 34.73 -0.96 -5.02
N ALA A 266 34.41 -1.75 -6.05
CA ALA A 266 35.37 -2.15 -7.07
C ALA A 266 35.95 -0.94 -7.83
N GLU A 267 35.11 0.03 -8.19
CA GLU A 267 35.54 1.29 -8.83
C GLU A 267 36.54 2.09 -7.99
N VAL A 268 36.43 2.04 -6.66
CA VAL A 268 37.31 2.76 -5.72
C VAL A 268 38.43 1.86 -5.17
N GLY A 269 38.55 0.62 -5.64
CA GLY A 269 39.59 -0.32 -5.21
C GLY A 269 39.42 -0.86 -3.79
N LEU A 270 38.21 -0.80 -3.23
CA LEU A 270 37.89 -1.39 -1.92
C LEU A 270 37.63 -2.90 -2.04
N PRO A 271 37.95 -3.69 -1.01
CA PRO A 271 37.67 -5.13 -1.01
C PRO A 271 36.16 -5.39 -1.09
N PRO A 272 35.72 -6.55 -1.59
CA PRO A 272 34.30 -6.93 -1.61
C PRO A 272 33.72 -6.96 -0.18
N LEU A 273 32.39 -6.85 -0.08
CA LEU A 273 31.72 -6.97 1.21
C LEU A 273 31.87 -8.40 1.73
N SER A 274 32.21 -8.55 3.01
CA SER A 274 32.43 -9.86 3.63
C SER A 274 31.14 -10.62 3.87
N GLU A 275 30.04 -9.90 4.13
CA GLU A 275 28.73 -10.45 4.41
C GLU A 275 27.64 -9.65 3.69
N ASP A 276 26.65 -10.38 3.17
CA ASP A 276 25.40 -9.79 2.70
C ASP A 276 24.39 -9.82 3.85
N CYS A 277 24.26 -8.68 4.55
CA CYS A 277 23.32 -8.54 5.67
C CYS A 277 21.87 -8.88 5.27
N ILE A 278 21.49 -8.71 3.99
CA ILE A 278 20.14 -9.05 3.52
C ILE A 278 19.98 -10.57 3.49
N GLN A 279 20.95 -11.31 2.96
CA GLN A 279 20.93 -12.77 2.99
C GLN A 279 20.92 -13.30 4.43
N VAL A 280 21.65 -12.64 5.33
CA VAL A 280 21.63 -13.01 6.75
C VAL A 280 20.21 -12.84 7.32
N VAL A 281 19.57 -11.68 7.11
CA VAL A 281 18.21 -11.40 7.60
C VAL A 281 17.17 -12.33 6.98
N LYS A 282 17.25 -12.64 5.68
CA LYS A 282 16.35 -13.60 5.02
C LYS A 282 16.40 -14.99 5.67
N ASN A 283 17.57 -15.38 6.16
CA ASN A 283 17.78 -16.66 6.82
C ASN A 283 17.59 -16.60 8.35
N MET A 284 17.28 -15.43 8.91
CA MET A 284 16.94 -15.32 10.33
C MET A 284 15.58 -15.95 10.58
N LYS A 285 15.52 -16.86 11.55
CA LYS A 285 14.24 -17.38 12.03
C LYS A 285 13.41 -16.23 12.60
N ALA A 286 12.13 -16.19 12.23
CA ALA A 286 11.15 -15.34 12.88
C ALA A 286 11.11 -15.70 14.38
N THR A 287 11.75 -14.89 15.21
CA THR A 287 11.65 -14.98 16.66
C THR A 287 10.39 -14.25 17.09
N ALA A 288 9.48 -14.96 17.76
CA ALA A 288 8.40 -14.29 18.48
C ALA A 288 9.01 -13.26 19.45
N PRO A 289 8.39 -12.08 19.64
CA PRO A 289 8.84 -11.15 20.66
C PRO A 289 8.95 -11.91 21.99
N PRO A 290 9.99 -11.64 22.81
CA PRO A 290 10.09 -12.29 24.11
C PRO A 290 8.77 -12.09 24.81
N SER A 291 8.18 -13.18 25.31
CA SER A 291 7.04 -13.11 26.20
C SER A 291 7.50 -12.33 27.43
N TYR A 292 7.39 -11.00 27.40
CA TYR A 292 7.50 -10.18 28.58
C TYR A 292 6.45 -10.74 29.51
N GLY A 293 6.91 -11.39 30.58
CA GLY A 293 6.05 -11.99 31.58
C GLY A 293 5.04 -10.95 32.04
N ILE A 294 3.79 -11.17 31.66
CA ILE A 294 2.65 -10.69 32.42
C ILE A 294 2.66 -11.52 33.71
N GLU A 295 3.67 -11.29 34.57
CA GLU A 295 3.52 -11.41 36.01
C GLU A 295 2.95 -10.06 36.50
N LEU A 296 1.77 -9.71 35.99
CA LEU A 296 0.88 -8.83 36.74
C LEU A 296 0.42 -9.66 37.93
N GLY A 297 0.98 -9.34 39.09
CA GLY A 297 0.86 -10.09 40.34
C GLY A 297 -0.53 -10.68 40.55
N GLU A 298 -0.56 -12.00 40.74
CA GLU A 298 -1.68 -12.65 41.40
C GLU A 298 -1.97 -11.90 42.71
N PRO A 299 -3.22 -11.50 43.00
CA PRO A 299 -3.56 -11.07 44.34
C PRO A 299 -3.44 -12.31 45.24
N GLN A 300 -2.28 -12.44 45.86
CA GLN A 300 -2.00 -13.45 46.88
C GLN A 300 -3.08 -13.33 47.95
N LYS A 301 -4.03 -14.27 47.92
CA LYS A 301 -5.08 -14.44 48.94
C LYS A 301 -4.40 -14.65 50.29
N ARG A 302 -4.10 -13.56 51.00
CA ARG A 302 -3.61 -13.59 52.37
C ARG A 302 -4.68 -14.26 53.23
N GLY A 303 -4.30 -15.43 53.75
CA GLY A 303 -5.11 -16.26 54.60
C GLY A 303 -5.69 -15.48 55.78
N ARG A 304 -7.01 -15.62 55.90
CA ARG A 304 -7.81 -15.32 57.08
C ARG A 304 -7.14 -15.93 58.33
N ARG A 305 -6.58 -15.11 59.21
CA ARG A 305 -6.40 -15.46 60.62
C ARG A 305 -7.20 -14.48 61.48
N SER A 306 -8.18 -15.05 62.16
CA SER A 306 -9.14 -14.39 63.03
C SER A 306 -8.50 -13.81 64.30
N ARG A 307 -9.04 -12.65 64.71
CA ARG A 307 -9.20 -12.10 66.07
C ARG A 307 -7.95 -11.62 66.81
N LYS A 308 -7.91 -10.31 67.09
CA LYS A 308 -8.35 -9.75 68.40
C LYS A 308 -8.65 -8.25 68.27
N VAL A 309 -9.82 -7.88 68.75
CA VAL A 309 -10.28 -6.50 69.01
C VAL A 309 -9.59 -6.02 70.29
N TRP A 310 -9.05 -4.80 70.28
CA TRP A 310 -8.93 -3.96 71.47
C TRP A 310 -9.30 -2.53 71.09
N LEU A 311 -10.30 -2.01 71.79
CA LEU A 311 -10.83 -0.65 71.75
C LEU A 311 -10.01 0.27 72.67
N CYS A 312 -9.97 1.56 72.29
CA CYS A 312 -9.68 2.76 73.11
C CYS A 312 -8.23 2.87 73.63
N SER A 313 -7.60 4.04 73.78
CA SER A 313 -8.02 5.45 73.84
C SER A 313 -6.74 6.28 74.02
N GLY A 314 -6.73 7.58 73.67
CA GLY A 314 -5.72 8.49 74.23
C GLY A 314 -5.50 9.79 73.47
N CYS A 315 -6.23 10.82 73.94
CA CYS A 315 -6.05 12.27 73.79
C CYS A 315 -6.10 12.89 72.39
#